data_AF-A0A523DKV4-F1
#
_entry.id   AF-A0A523DKV4-F1
#
_cell.length_a   1.000
_cell.length_b   1.000
_cell.length_c   1.000
_cell.angle_alpha   90.00
_cell.angle_beta   90.00
_cell.angle_gamma   90.00
#
_symmetry.space_group_name_H-M   'P 1'
#
loop_
_entity.id
_entity.type
_entity.pdbx_description
1 polymer ?
#
loop_
_entity_poly.entity_id
_entity_poly.type
_entity_poly.pdbx_seq_one_letter_code
_entity_poly.pdbx_strand_id
1 'polypeptide(L)'
;MIGITVDAAPGSGAIATHVRLVVQDNGVGMSEDVRERAFDPFFSTKEIGKGTGLGLAIASRIIHDHGGSLKLHSVPGGGTTFSIRLPATRREGTEGEQGGEPDERWLGRDRAVLVLDDDPTLLELVDVALMGVGCDVVVTSDVREALGVAQERSF
;
A
#
# COMPACT_ATOMS: atom_id res chain seq x y z
N MET A 1 -10.31 4.23 -18.51
CA MET A 1 -9.06 3.46 -18.75
C MET A 1 -7.97 4.08 -17.91
N ILE A 2 -7.21 3.26 -17.19
CA ILE A 2 -6.06 3.71 -16.39
C ILE A 2 -4.79 3.24 -17.11
N GLY A 3 -3.86 4.14 -17.35
CA GLY A 3 -2.52 3.88 -17.85
C GLY A 3 -1.50 4.05 -16.73
N ILE A 4 -0.53 3.14 -16.67
CA ILE A 4 0.61 3.23 -15.75
C ILE A 4 1.88 3.13 -16.60
N THR A 5 2.78 4.09 -16.42
CA THR A 5 4.09 4.08 -17.09
C THR A 5 5.19 4.26 -16.06
N VAL A 6 6.31 3.56 -16.28
CA VAL A 6 7.50 3.62 -15.42
C VAL A 6 8.69 3.89 -16.31
N ASP A 7 9.47 4.92 -15.98
CA ASP A 7 10.67 5.26 -16.72
C ASP A 7 11.79 5.77 -15.79
N ALA A 8 13.02 5.65 -16.28
CA ALA A 8 14.18 6.18 -15.60
C ALA A 8 14.20 7.71 -15.72
N ALA A 9 14.20 8.41 -14.60
CA ALA A 9 14.31 9.86 -14.58
C ALA A 9 15.78 10.29 -14.43
N PRO A 10 16.28 11.18 -15.30
CA PRO A 10 17.67 11.64 -15.22
C PRO A 10 17.93 12.38 -13.92
N GLY A 11 19.07 12.08 -13.29
CA GLY A 11 19.69 12.94 -12.28
C GLY A 11 20.63 13.96 -12.91
N SER A 12 21.36 14.72 -12.09
CA SER A 12 22.43 15.66 -12.53
C SER A 12 23.68 14.96 -13.12
N GLY A 13 23.55 13.77 -13.72
CA GLY A 13 24.65 12.97 -14.24
C GLY A 13 24.19 11.82 -15.15
N ALA A 14 25.14 10.99 -15.62
CA ALA A 14 24.91 9.90 -16.58
C ALA A 14 24.11 8.69 -16.03
N ILE A 15 23.86 8.66 -14.72
CA ILE A 15 23.10 7.59 -14.05
C ILE A 15 21.73 8.14 -13.63
N ALA A 16 20.67 7.40 -13.95
CA ALA A 16 19.33 7.71 -13.45
C ALA A 16 19.32 7.56 -11.93
N THR A 17 19.15 8.68 -11.23
CA THR A 17 19.12 8.72 -9.76
C THR A 17 17.72 8.50 -9.21
N HIS A 18 16.71 8.50 -10.09
CA HIS A 18 15.30 8.40 -9.72
C HIS A 18 14.53 7.56 -10.74
N VAL A 19 13.48 6.90 -10.26
CA VAL A 19 12.44 6.28 -11.09
C VAL A 19 11.24 7.21 -11.11
N ARG A 20 10.67 7.45 -12.30
CA ARG A 20 9.39 8.13 -12.47
C ARG A 20 8.30 7.11 -12.75
N LEU A 21 7.22 7.19 -11.97
CA LEU A 21 5.98 6.44 -12.14
C LEU A 21 4.88 7.45 -12.50
N VAL A 22 4.19 7.27 -13.61
CA VAL A 22 3.05 8.09 -14.00
C VAL A 22 1.80 7.22 -14.06
N VAL A 23 0.79 7.60 -13.28
CA VAL A 23 -0.54 7.00 -13.28
C VAL A 23 -1.50 8.00 -13.89
N GLN A 24 -2.15 7.63 -14.98
CA GLN A 24 -3.08 8.49 -15.70
C GLN A 24 -4.41 7.80 -15.92
N ASP A 25 -5.50 8.54 -15.77
CA ASP A 25 -6.83 8.11 -16.19
C ASP A 25 -7.45 9.13 -17.16
N ASN A 26 -8.51 8.71 -17.85
CA ASN A 26 -9.32 9.55 -18.72
C ASN A 26 -10.72 9.83 -18.13
N GLY A 27 -10.83 9.86 -16.80
CA GLY A 27 -12.05 10.14 -16.08
C GLY A 27 -12.46 11.61 -16.11
N VAL A 28 -13.37 11.99 -15.21
CA VAL A 28 -13.94 13.34 -15.16
C VAL A 28 -12.99 14.43 -14.69
N GLY A 29 -11.81 14.06 -14.16
CA GLY A 29 -10.87 14.99 -13.56
C GLY A 29 -11.38 15.66 -12.28
N MET A 30 -10.65 16.67 -11.79
CA MET A 30 -10.92 17.39 -10.55
C MET A 30 -11.02 18.89 -10.81
N SER A 31 -11.90 19.58 -10.08
CA SER A 31 -11.85 21.04 -9.97
C SER A 31 -10.62 21.48 -9.17
N GLU A 32 -10.29 22.76 -9.24
CA GLU A 32 -9.17 23.34 -8.48
C GLU A 32 -9.33 23.12 -6.97
N ASP A 33 -10.50 23.43 -6.41
CA ASP A 33 -10.79 23.24 -4.97
C ASP A 33 -10.63 21.77 -4.53
N VAL A 34 -11.04 20.82 -5.37
CA VAL A 34 -10.89 19.38 -5.08
C VAL A 34 -9.42 18.97 -5.16
N ARG A 35 -8.68 19.48 -6.16
CA ARG A 35 -7.26 19.18 -6.37
C ARG A 35 -6.40 19.67 -5.21
N GLU A 36 -6.68 20.87 -4.68
CA GLU A 36 -5.94 21.45 -3.54
C GLU A 36 -6.13 20.63 -2.26
N ARG A 37 -7.32 20.08 -2.07
CA ARG A 37 -7.68 19.27 -0.90
C ARG A 37 -7.50 17.76 -1.10
N ALA A 38 -7.10 17.33 -2.29
CA ALA A 38 -7.06 15.91 -2.64
C ALA A 38 -6.15 15.07 -1.74
N PHE A 39 -5.18 15.70 -1.07
CA PHE A 39 -4.25 15.06 -0.14
C PHE A 39 -4.62 15.27 1.34
N ASP A 40 -5.70 15.99 1.63
CA ASP A 40 -6.18 16.20 2.99
C ASP A 40 -6.74 14.87 3.54
N PRO A 41 -6.33 14.45 4.75
CA PRO A 41 -6.92 13.29 5.40
C PRO A 41 -8.45 13.44 5.52
N PHE A 42 -9.16 12.35 5.24
CA PHE A 42 -10.62 12.26 5.30
C PHE A 42 -11.39 13.08 4.26
N PHE A 43 -10.72 13.84 3.40
CA PHE A 43 -11.41 14.51 2.30
C PHE A 43 -11.84 13.50 1.22
N SER A 44 -13.10 13.59 0.80
CA SER A 44 -13.68 12.72 -0.22
C SER A 44 -14.78 13.44 -0.97
N THR A 45 -14.85 13.22 -2.28
CA THR A 45 -15.98 13.64 -3.14
C THR A 45 -17.01 12.52 -3.33
N LYS A 46 -16.75 11.32 -2.79
CA LYS A 46 -17.68 10.19 -2.83
C LYS A 46 -18.78 10.37 -1.80
N GLU A 47 -19.89 9.68 -2.02
CA GLU A 47 -20.98 9.57 -1.06
C GLU A 47 -20.49 9.06 0.31
N ILE A 48 -21.22 9.45 1.36
CA ILE A 48 -20.95 9.04 2.74
C ILE A 48 -20.89 7.50 2.80
N GLY A 49 -19.81 6.98 3.40
CA GLY A 49 -19.58 5.54 3.54
C GLY A 49 -18.99 4.84 2.31
N LYS A 50 -18.75 5.52 1.18
CA LYS A 50 -18.14 4.93 -0.03
C LYS A 50 -16.63 5.16 -0.16
N GLY A 51 -16.01 5.69 0.88
CA GLY A 51 -14.56 5.86 0.98
C GLY A 51 -14.17 6.65 2.20
N THR A 52 -13.05 6.27 2.81
CA THR A 52 -12.50 6.93 4.01
C THR A 52 -11.83 8.26 3.72
N GLY A 53 -11.54 8.57 2.44
CA GLY A 53 -10.79 9.77 2.05
C GLY A 53 -9.29 9.73 2.40
N LEU A 54 -8.75 8.57 2.83
CA LEU A 54 -7.36 8.49 3.30
C LEU A 54 -6.34 8.09 2.23
N GLY A 55 -6.77 7.52 1.10
CA GLY A 55 -5.87 6.87 0.15
C GLY A 55 -4.75 7.78 -0.39
N LEU A 56 -5.09 9.00 -0.81
CA LEU A 56 -4.09 9.94 -1.36
C LEU A 56 -3.19 10.54 -0.27
N ALA A 57 -3.73 10.78 0.94
CA ALA A 57 -2.93 11.23 2.08
C ALA A 57 -1.88 10.18 2.46
N ILE A 58 -2.27 8.90 2.53
CA ILE A 58 -1.37 7.77 2.81
C ILE A 58 -0.34 7.62 1.67
N ALA A 59 -0.77 7.64 0.41
CA ALA A 59 0.14 7.51 -0.72
C ALA A 59 1.20 8.63 -0.74
N SER A 60 0.79 9.88 -0.53
CA SER A 60 1.71 11.02 -0.42
C SER A 60 2.72 10.82 0.70
N ARG A 61 2.25 10.36 1.87
CA ARG A 61 3.12 10.07 3.02
C ARG A 61 4.14 8.97 2.72
N ILE A 62 3.69 7.84 2.18
CA ILE A 62 4.57 6.73 1.80
C ILE A 62 5.66 7.23 0.83
N ILE A 63 5.27 7.97 -0.20
CA ILE A 63 6.21 8.50 -1.20
C ILE A 63 7.23 9.45 -0.55
N HIS A 64 6.76 10.35 0.31
CA HIS A 64 7.62 11.27 1.04
C HIS A 64 8.61 10.52 1.95
N ASP A 65 8.14 9.53 2.72
CA ASP A 65 8.96 8.76 3.66
C ASP A 65 10.03 7.93 2.94
N HIS A 66 9.82 7.61 1.66
CA HIS A 66 10.81 6.98 0.78
C HIS A 66 11.71 8.01 0.05
N GLY A 67 11.72 9.27 0.46
CA GLY A 67 12.53 10.34 -0.16
C GLY A 67 12.05 10.75 -1.56
N GLY A 68 10.80 10.44 -1.89
CA GLY A 68 10.19 10.74 -3.17
C GLY A 68 9.43 12.06 -3.23
N SER A 69 8.83 12.30 -4.39
CA SER A 69 7.91 13.42 -4.62
C SER A 69 6.72 12.97 -5.47
N LEU A 70 5.55 13.56 -5.23
CA LEU A 70 4.34 13.32 -6.00
C LEU A 70 3.82 14.65 -6.55
N LYS A 71 3.40 14.66 -7.82
CA LYS A 71 2.71 15.77 -8.46
C LYS A 71 1.36 15.32 -9.00
N LEU A 72 0.34 16.14 -8.81
CA LEU A 72 -1.01 15.92 -9.33
C LEU A 72 -1.33 16.97 -10.40
N HIS A 73 -1.69 16.50 -11.58
CA HIS A 73 -2.31 17.29 -12.63
C HIS A 73 -3.70 16.73 -12.93
N SER A 74 -4.74 17.54 -12.80
CA SER A 74 -6.11 17.14 -13.12
C SER A 74 -6.90 18.38 -13.53
N VAL A 75 -7.74 18.24 -14.55
CA VAL A 75 -8.64 19.28 -15.03
C VAL A 75 -10.00 18.67 -15.34
N PRO A 76 -11.13 19.40 -15.12
CA PRO A 76 -12.45 18.87 -15.42
C PRO A 76 -12.57 18.43 -16.89
N GLY A 77 -13.03 17.20 -17.11
CA GLY A 77 -13.17 16.56 -18.42
C GLY A 77 -11.87 16.10 -19.09
N GLY A 78 -10.71 16.36 -18.49
CA GLY A 78 -9.39 16.00 -19.05
C GLY A 78 -8.71 14.81 -18.37
N GLY A 79 -9.37 14.15 -17.41
CA GLY A 79 -8.79 13.08 -16.61
C GLY A 79 -7.81 13.57 -15.54
N THR A 80 -7.08 12.63 -14.96
CA THR A 80 -6.11 12.89 -13.88
C THR A 80 -4.78 12.22 -14.19
N THR A 81 -3.69 12.86 -13.80
CA THR A 81 -2.31 12.35 -13.90
C THR A 81 -1.57 12.58 -12.59
N PHE A 82 -1.11 11.50 -11.97
CA PHE A 82 -0.18 11.51 -10.86
C PHE A 82 1.22 11.18 -11.36
N SER A 83 2.19 12.05 -11.10
CA SER A 83 3.60 11.85 -11.43
C SER A 83 4.41 11.69 -10.14
N ILE A 84 4.91 10.49 -9.92
CA ILE A 84 5.65 10.09 -8.73
C ILE A 84 7.12 9.95 -9.12
N ARG A 85 8.03 10.51 -8.32
CA ARG A 85 9.47 10.27 -8.42
C ARG A 85 9.97 9.67 -7.13
N LEU A 86 10.71 8.59 -7.23
CA LEU A 86 11.35 7.92 -6.10
C LEU A 86 12.85 7.80 -6.37
N PRO A 87 13.71 7.90 -5.35
CA PRO A 87 15.13 7.60 -5.49
C PRO A 87 15.34 6.20 -6.06
N ALA A 88 16.21 6.08 -7.06
CA ALA A 88 16.61 4.80 -7.62
C ALA A 88 17.83 4.30 -6.85
N THR A 89 17.70 3.19 -6.14
CA THR A 89 18.85 2.47 -5.60
C THR A 89 19.37 1.50 -6.65
N ARG A 90 20.66 1.57 -6.96
CA ARG A 90 21.34 0.46 -7.62
C ARG A 90 21.35 -0.69 -6.62
N ARG A 91 20.68 -1.82 -6.93
CA ARG A 91 21.16 -3.09 -6.38
C ARG A 91 22.55 -3.24 -6.95
N GLU A 92 23.57 -3.03 -6.12
CA GLU A 92 24.86 -3.61 -6.41
C GLU A 92 24.62 -5.11 -6.37
N GLY A 93 24.40 -5.69 -7.55
CA GLY A 93 24.46 -7.13 -7.69
C GLY A 93 25.88 -7.54 -7.30
N THR A 94 26.04 -8.04 -6.08
CA THR A 94 26.83 -9.23 -5.93
C THR A 94 26.21 -10.26 -6.87
N GLU A 95 26.88 -10.50 -8.00
CA GLU A 95 26.65 -11.69 -8.81
C GLU A 95 26.84 -12.89 -7.85
N GLY A 96 25.74 -13.37 -7.27
CA GLY A 96 25.79 -14.36 -6.19
C GLY A 96 24.49 -14.54 -5.41
N GLU A 97 23.66 -13.50 -5.28
CA GLU A 97 22.33 -13.69 -4.67
C GLU A 97 21.30 -13.92 -5.78
N GLN A 98 21.36 -15.13 -6.36
CA GLN A 98 20.14 -15.80 -6.78
C GLN A 98 19.18 -15.73 -5.59
N GLY A 99 17.93 -15.33 -5.84
CA GLY A 99 16.93 -15.17 -4.78
C GLY A 99 17.04 -16.31 -3.78
N GLY A 100 17.53 -16.00 -2.58
CA GLY A 100 17.28 -16.88 -1.46
C GLY A 100 15.78 -17.04 -1.45
N GLU A 101 15.30 -18.28 -1.55
CA GLU A 101 13.93 -18.56 -1.14
C GLU A 101 13.72 -17.83 0.19
N PRO A 102 12.64 -17.06 0.36
CA PRO A 102 12.37 -16.40 1.63
C PRO A 102 12.55 -17.48 2.69
N ASP A 103 13.54 -17.30 3.57
CA ASP A 103 13.99 -18.31 4.53
C ASP A 103 12.76 -19.07 5.04
N GLU A 104 12.56 -20.32 4.58
CA GLU A 104 11.27 -21.01 4.70
C GLU A 104 10.82 -21.13 6.16
N ARG A 105 11.76 -20.90 7.09
CA ARG A 105 11.56 -20.77 8.54
C ARG A 105 10.66 -19.61 8.96
N TRP A 106 10.48 -18.58 8.12
CA TRP A 106 9.60 -17.43 8.39
C TRP A 106 8.20 -17.56 7.76
N LEU A 107 8.00 -18.49 6.82
CA LEU A 107 6.67 -18.81 6.33
C LEU A 107 5.99 -19.63 7.42
N GLY A 108 4.94 -19.09 8.03
CA GLY A 108 4.29 -19.56 9.26
C GLY A 108 3.64 -20.95 9.24
N ARG A 109 4.23 -21.92 8.53
CA ARG A 109 3.88 -23.34 8.64
C ARG A 109 3.94 -23.77 10.10
N ASP A 110 2.86 -24.40 10.56
CA ASP A 110 2.70 -24.93 11.92
C ASP A 110 2.75 -23.86 13.04
N ARG A 111 2.55 -22.58 12.72
CA ARG A 111 2.42 -21.52 13.72
C ARG A 111 0.96 -21.26 14.05
N ALA A 112 0.68 -21.23 15.34
CA ALA A 112 -0.58 -20.79 15.89
C ALA A 112 -0.62 -19.25 15.87
N VAL A 113 -1.65 -18.64 15.28
CA VAL A 113 -1.81 -17.17 15.30
C VAL A 113 -3.20 -16.79 15.81
N LEU A 114 -3.28 -15.93 16.83
CA LEU A 114 -4.51 -15.33 17.31
C LEU A 114 -4.61 -13.89 16.82
N VAL A 115 -5.67 -13.56 16.10
CA VAL A 115 -5.93 -12.22 15.56
C VAL A 115 -7.16 -11.63 16.24
N LEU A 116 -6.98 -10.46 16.86
CA LEU A 116 -8.04 -9.70 17.53
C LEU A 116 -8.17 -8.33 16.89
N ASP A 117 -9.31 -8.07 16.25
CA ASP A 117 -9.61 -6.81 15.57
C ASP A 117 -11.13 -6.56 15.60
N ASP A 118 -11.57 -5.31 15.71
CA ASP A 118 -12.99 -4.95 15.76
C ASP A 118 -13.63 -4.82 14.36
N ASP A 119 -12.85 -4.81 13.29
CA ASP A 119 -13.34 -4.82 11.91
C ASP A 119 -13.46 -6.26 11.36
N PRO A 120 -14.69 -6.77 11.15
CA PRO A 120 -14.89 -8.12 10.62
C PRO A 120 -14.32 -8.31 9.20
N THR A 121 -14.24 -7.25 8.40
CA THR A 121 -13.68 -7.32 7.04
C THR A 121 -12.17 -7.55 7.09
N LEU A 122 -11.49 -6.96 8.08
CA LEU A 122 -10.06 -7.14 8.27
C LEU A 122 -9.76 -8.54 8.82
N LEU A 123 -10.57 -9.04 9.76
CA LEU A 123 -10.46 -10.41 10.24
C LEU A 123 -10.55 -11.44 9.09
N GLU A 124 -11.54 -11.31 8.21
CA GLU A 124 -11.68 -12.19 7.03
C GLU A 124 -10.46 -12.13 6.11
N LEU A 125 -9.94 -10.93 5.84
CA LEU A 125 -8.76 -10.76 4.99
C LEU A 125 -7.52 -11.40 5.60
N VAL A 126 -7.29 -11.19 6.89
CA VAL A 126 -6.12 -11.70 7.61
C VAL A 126 -6.18 -13.21 7.76
N ASP A 127 -7.36 -13.77 8.04
CA ASP A 127 -7.58 -15.21 8.13
C ASP A 127 -7.17 -15.91 6.82
N VAL A 128 -7.72 -15.44 5.69
CA VAL A 128 -7.39 -15.99 4.36
C VAL A 128 -5.90 -15.87 4.05
N ALA A 129 -5.28 -14.73 4.36
CA ALA A 129 -3.87 -14.50 4.09
C ALA A 129 -2.95 -15.41 4.93
N LEU A 130 -3.23 -15.56 6.23
CA LEU A 130 -2.41 -16.34 7.16
C LEU A 130 -2.60 -17.86 6.97
N MET A 131 -3.82 -18.32 6.69
CA MET A 131 -4.05 -19.70 6.27
C MET A 131 -3.33 -20.01 4.96
N GLY A 132 -3.30 -19.06 4.01
CA GLY A 132 -2.58 -19.20 2.74
C GLY A 132 -1.08 -19.41 2.88
N VAL A 133 -0.48 -18.99 4.00
CA VAL A 133 0.94 -19.24 4.32
C VAL A 133 1.15 -20.41 5.30
N GLY A 134 0.09 -21.14 5.65
CA GLY A 134 0.15 -22.38 6.44
C GLY A 134 0.05 -22.19 7.96
N CYS A 135 -0.43 -21.05 8.43
CA CYS A 135 -0.70 -20.84 9.86
C CYS A 135 -2.01 -21.55 10.29
N ASP A 136 -2.07 -21.94 11.56
CA ASP A 136 -3.32 -22.32 12.25
C ASP A 136 -3.84 -21.08 12.97
N VAL A 137 -4.84 -20.44 12.35
CA VAL A 137 -5.32 -19.10 12.70
C VAL A 137 -6.61 -19.20 13.52
N VAL A 138 -6.68 -18.42 14.59
CA VAL A 138 -7.92 -18.12 15.31
C VAL A 138 -8.19 -16.62 15.18
N VAL A 139 -9.37 -16.27 14.70
CA VAL A 139 -9.80 -14.87 14.59
C VAL A 139 -10.98 -14.60 15.53
N THR A 140 -10.98 -13.45 16.18
CA THR A 140 -12.11 -13.00 16.99
C THR A 140 -12.15 -11.47 17.04
N SER A 141 -13.34 -10.91 17.27
CA SER A 141 -13.54 -9.49 17.56
C SER A 141 -13.79 -9.22 19.05
N ASP A 142 -13.86 -10.27 19.87
CA ASP A 142 -14.15 -10.17 21.29
C ASP A 142 -12.88 -10.41 22.14
N VAL A 143 -12.56 -9.44 22.98
CA VAL A 143 -11.37 -9.47 23.85
C VAL A 143 -11.43 -10.63 24.86
N ARG A 144 -12.62 -10.96 25.40
CA ARG A 144 -12.75 -12.07 26.36
C ARG A 144 -12.55 -13.41 25.68
N GLU A 145 -13.09 -13.57 24.47
CA GLU A 145 -12.86 -14.78 23.67
C GLU A 145 -11.37 -14.94 23.36
N ALA A 146 -10.70 -13.88 22.89
CA ALA A 146 -9.27 -13.88 22.63
C ALA A 146 -8.46 -14.29 23.87
N LEU A 147 -8.77 -13.72 25.03
CA LEU A 147 -8.10 -14.06 26.30
C LEU A 147 -8.37 -15.50 26.74
N GLY A 148 -9.60 -16.01 26.56
CA GLY A 148 -9.93 -17.40 26.88
C GLY A 148 -9.12 -18.38 26.03
N VAL A 149 -9.10 -18.15 24.72
CA VAL A 149 -8.35 -18.99 23.78
C VAL A 149 -6.83 -18.93 24.03
N ALA A 150 -6.28 -17.74 24.31
CA ALA A 150 -4.86 -17.57 24.63
C ALA A 150 -4.43 -18.23 25.95
N GLN A 151 -5.36 -18.54 26.86
CA GLN A 151 -5.09 -19.29 28.09
C GLN A 151 -5.11 -20.81 27.88
N GLU A 152 -5.92 -21.29 26.93
CA GLU A 152 -6.08 -22.72 26.63
C GLU A 152 -5.03 -23.24 25.65
N ARG A 153 -4.49 -22.38 24.79
CA ARG A 153 -3.54 -22.71 23.74
C ARG A 153 -2.44 -21.65 23.66
N SER A 154 -1.22 -22.10 23.40
CA SER A 154 -0.10 -21.19 23.07
C SER A 154 -0.14 -20.80 21.61
N PHE A 155 0.06 -19.51 21.35
CA PHE A 155 0.18 -18.88 20.05
C PHE A 155 1.60 -18.30 19.90
#